data_AF-A0A2G9YBR1-F1
#
_entry.id   AF-A0A2G9YBR1-F1
#
_cell.length_a   1.000
_cell.length_b   1.000
_cell.length_c   1.000
_cell.angle_alpha   90.00
_cell.angle_beta   90.00
_cell.angle_gamma   90.00
#
_symmetry.space_group_name_H-M   'P 1'
#
loop_
_entity.id
_entity.type
_entity.pdbx_description
1 polymer ?
#
loop_
_entity_poly.entity_id
_entity_poly.type
_entity_poly.pdbx_seq_one_letter_code
_entity_poly.pdbx_strand_id
1 'polypeptide(L)'
;MKEWESSRIANLPPYLFERINRQKIQARSEGWDVIDLGMGNPDLPTPAHIIAKLKEVADDPKAHRYSASKGIKGLRKAIVEWYRKRFSVNLDADKEVVAVIGS
;
A
#
# COMPACT_ATOMS: atom_id res chain seq x y z
N MET A 1 4.94 -18.13 26.62
CA MET A 1 5.35 -18.16 25.20
C MET A 1 5.17 -19.57 24.68
N LYS A 2 4.67 -19.74 23.45
CA LYS A 2 4.69 -21.07 22.83
C LYS A 2 6.15 -21.43 22.53
N GLU A 3 6.51 -22.70 22.69
CA GLU A 3 7.90 -23.18 22.61
C GLU A 3 8.56 -22.94 21.23
N TRP A 4 7.76 -22.64 20.20
CA TRP A 4 8.17 -22.40 18.81
C TRP A 4 8.04 -20.93 18.34
N GLU A 5 7.67 -20.01 19.22
CA GLU A 5 7.46 -18.60 18.86
C GLU A 5 8.77 -17.80 18.91
N SER A 6 9.09 -17.08 17.83
CA SER A 6 10.28 -16.23 17.79
C SER A 6 10.13 -15.00 18.71
N SER A 7 11.23 -14.57 19.33
CA SER A 7 11.26 -13.37 20.19
C SER A 7 10.80 -12.09 19.48
N ARG A 8 11.05 -11.98 18.16
CA ARG A 8 10.60 -10.84 17.35
C ARG A 8 9.08 -10.73 17.29
N ILE A 9 8.39 -11.86 17.13
CA ILE A 9 6.93 -11.91 17.09
C ILE A 9 6.35 -11.63 18.49
N ALA A 10 6.92 -12.25 19.52
CA ALA A 10 6.48 -12.06 20.91
C ALA A 10 6.58 -10.59 21.38
N ASN A 11 7.49 -9.81 20.80
CA ASN A 11 7.72 -8.41 21.15
C ASN A 11 6.94 -7.40 20.28
N LEU A 12 6.09 -7.85 19.35
CA LEU A 12 5.25 -6.93 18.58
C LEU A 12 4.21 -6.28 19.52
N PRO A 13 4.11 -4.93 19.53
CA PRO A 13 3.13 -4.26 20.36
C PRO A 13 1.70 -4.57 19.88
N PRO A 14 0.70 -4.55 20.78
CA PRO A 14 -0.69 -4.67 20.40
C PRO A 14 -1.08 -3.62 19.37
N TYR A 15 -1.79 -4.03 18.30
CA TYR A 15 -2.22 -3.11 17.26
C TYR A 15 -3.39 -2.26 17.73
N LEU A 16 -3.12 -0.99 18.06
CA LEU A 16 -4.09 -0.06 18.65
C LEU A 16 -5.38 0.09 17.82
N PHE A 17 -5.25 0.21 16.49
CA PHE A 17 -6.38 0.41 15.60
C PHE A 17 -7.36 -0.76 15.58
N GLU A 18 -6.88 -1.98 15.84
CA GLU A 18 -7.75 -3.15 15.96
C GLU A 18 -8.75 -2.98 17.11
N ARG A 19 -8.25 -2.53 18.27
CA ARG A 19 -9.07 -2.29 19.45
C ARG A 19 -10.08 -1.18 19.22
N ILE A 20 -9.66 -0.09 18.58
CA ILE A 20 -10.55 1.04 18.23
C ILE A 20 -11.61 0.58 17.24
N ASN A 21 -11.25 -0.23 16.24
CA ASN A 21 -12.20 -0.79 15.27
C ASN A 21 -13.24 -1.68 15.94
N ARG A 22 -12.86 -2.54 16.91
CA ARG A 22 -13.82 -3.33 17.68
C ARG A 22 -14.83 -2.45 18.43
N GLN A 23 -14.34 -1.40 19.09
CA GLN A 23 -15.20 -0.47 19.83
C GLN A 23 -16.16 0.28 18.90
N LYS A 24 -15.68 0.74 17.73
CA LYS A 24 -16.54 1.37 16.71
C LYS A 24 -17.63 0.43 16.20
N ILE A 25 -17.29 -0.83 15.93
CA ILE A 25 -18.26 -1.84 15.49
C ILE A 25 -19.31 -2.08 16.58
N GLN A 26 -18.87 -2.23 17.84
CA GLN A 26 -19.77 -2.41 18.97
C GLN A 26 -20.74 -1.23 19.12
N ALA A 27 -20.24 0.00 19.14
CA ALA A 27 -21.07 1.20 19.24
C ALA A 27 -22.08 1.31 18.08
N ARG A 28 -21.66 1.01 16.84
CA ARG A 28 -22.60 0.94 15.70
C ARG A 28 -23.68 -0.11 15.91
N SER A 29 -23.33 -1.28 16.44
CA SER A 29 -24.30 -2.36 16.70
C SER A 29 -25.31 -2.01 17.80
N GLU A 30 -24.94 -1.13 18.72
CA GLU A 30 -25.80 -0.57 19.77
C GLU A 30 -26.68 0.60 19.26
N GLY A 31 -26.56 0.98 17.98
CA GLY A 31 -27.37 2.03 17.36
C GLY A 31 -26.77 3.43 17.43
N TRP A 32 -25.50 3.58 17.86
CA TRP A 32 -24.83 4.88 17.85
C TRP A 32 -24.42 5.29 16.42
N ASP A 33 -24.62 6.56 16.10
CA ASP A 33 -24.08 7.17 14.88
C ASP A 33 -22.60 7.52 15.07
N VAL A 34 -21.73 6.64 14.57
CA VAL A 34 -20.28 6.73 14.78
C VAL A 34 -19.61 7.43 13.60
N ILE A 35 -19.17 8.68 13.82
CA ILE A 35 -18.31 9.42 12.89
C ILE A 35 -16.85 8.98 13.09
N ASP A 36 -16.28 8.36 12.06
CA ASP A 36 -14.95 7.76 12.10
C ASP A 36 -13.90 8.67 11.42
N LEU A 37 -13.18 9.43 12.22
CA LEU A 37 -12.06 10.29 11.79
C LEU A 37 -10.70 9.68 12.14
N GLY A 38 -10.66 8.38 12.46
CA GLY A 38 -9.49 7.74 13.05
C GLY A 38 -8.50 7.11 12.06
N MET A 39 -8.90 6.89 10.81
CA MET A 39 -8.05 6.27 9.78
C MET A 39 -7.78 7.22 8.62
N GLY A 40 -6.52 7.30 8.19
CA GLY A 40 -6.08 8.14 7.06
C GLY A 40 -6.37 7.54 5.68
N ASN A 41 -7.42 6.73 5.55
CA ASN A 41 -7.80 6.15 4.26
C ASN A 41 -8.52 7.23 3.42
N PRO A 42 -8.08 7.51 2.18
CA PRO A 42 -8.81 8.39 1.28
C PRO A 42 -10.22 7.87 1.03
N ASP A 43 -11.20 8.78 1.00
CA ASP A 43 -12.61 8.52 0.70
C ASP A 43 -12.90 8.54 -0.82
N LEU A 44 -12.07 9.24 -1.58
CA LEU A 44 -12.17 9.30 -3.04
C LEU A 44 -11.64 8.03 -3.72
N PRO A 45 -12.28 7.57 -4.81
CA PRO A 45 -11.82 6.41 -5.56
C PRO A 45 -10.51 6.68 -6.30
N THR A 46 -9.79 5.61 -6.62
CA THR A 46 -8.64 5.69 -7.53
C THR A 46 -9.05 6.27 -8.89
N PRO A 47 -8.27 7.19 -9.49
CA PRO A 47 -8.56 7.75 -10.81
C PRO A 47 -8.84 6.70 -11.89
N ALA A 48 -9.89 6.92 -12.69
CA ALA A 48 -10.40 5.92 -13.65
C ALA A 48 -9.37 5.40 -14.65
N HIS A 49 -8.45 6.26 -15.12
CA HIS A 49 -7.42 5.87 -16.08
C HIS A 49 -6.41 4.85 -15.49
N ILE A 50 -6.17 4.88 -14.17
CA ILE A 50 -5.30 3.91 -13.49
C ILE A 50 -6.01 2.55 -13.44
N ILE A 51 -7.29 2.54 -13.07
CA ILE A 51 -8.12 1.32 -13.05
C ILE A 51 -8.23 0.72 -14.44
N ALA A 52 -8.42 1.55 -15.48
CA ALA A 52 -8.47 1.09 -16.87
C ALA A 52 -7.15 0.43 -17.29
N LYS A 53 -5.99 1.03 -16.95
CA LYS A 53 -4.69 0.45 -17.27
C LYS A 53 -4.42 -0.86 -16.53
N LEU A 54 -4.86 -0.96 -15.27
CA LEU A 54 -4.78 -2.20 -14.52
C LEU A 54 -5.55 -3.32 -15.21
N LYS A 55 -6.80 -3.06 -15.64
CA LYS A 55 -7.63 -4.03 -16.37
C LYS A 55 -6.95 -4.47 -17.66
N GLU A 56 -6.49 -3.51 -18.47
CA GLU A 56 -5.77 -3.78 -19.72
C GLU A 56 -4.55 -4.70 -19.50
N VAL A 57 -3.73 -4.41 -18.48
CA VAL A 57 -2.51 -5.18 -18.19
C VAL A 57 -2.82 -6.56 -17.60
N ALA A 58 -3.93 -6.71 -16.88
CA ALA A 58 -4.36 -7.99 -16.34
C ALA A 58 -4.68 -9.01 -17.44
N ASP A 59 -5.15 -8.55 -18.61
CA ASP A 59 -5.43 -9.39 -19.77
C ASP A 59 -4.16 -9.81 -20.56
N ASP A 60 -2.98 -9.21 -20.29
CA ASP A 60 -1.72 -9.57 -20.95
C ASP A 60 -1.02 -10.73 -20.22
N PRO A 61 -0.89 -11.93 -20.83
CA PRO A 61 -0.20 -13.07 -20.22
C PRO A 61 1.27 -12.80 -19.86
N LYS A 62 1.91 -11.81 -20.48
CA LYS A 62 3.29 -11.41 -20.13
C LYS A 62 3.37 -10.79 -18.75
N ALA A 63 2.30 -10.16 -18.27
CA ALA A 63 2.23 -9.53 -16.96
C ALA A 63 2.08 -10.55 -15.81
N HIS A 64 1.75 -11.81 -16.12
CA HIS A 64 1.49 -12.86 -15.11
C HIS A 64 2.77 -13.51 -14.56
N ARG A 65 3.91 -13.23 -15.18
CA ARG A 65 5.21 -13.78 -14.78
C ARG A 65 5.73 -13.05 -13.54
N TYR A 66 6.75 -13.62 -12.91
CA TYR A 66 7.47 -12.94 -11.84
C TYR A 66 7.97 -11.57 -12.28
N SER A 67 7.64 -10.56 -11.48
CA SER A 67 8.19 -9.21 -11.63
C SER A 67 9.68 -9.19 -11.27
N ALA A 68 10.39 -8.19 -11.77
CA ALA A 68 11.76 -7.93 -11.33
C ALA A 68 11.76 -7.51 -9.85
N SER A 69 12.73 -7.99 -9.07
CA SER A 69 12.82 -7.72 -7.62
C SER A 69 12.86 -6.24 -7.26
N LYS A 70 13.49 -5.42 -8.11
CA LYS A 70 13.54 -3.96 -7.94
C LYS A 70 12.27 -3.24 -8.45
N GLY A 71 11.37 -3.94 -9.11
CA GLY A 71 10.27 -3.38 -9.91
C GLY A 71 10.60 -3.26 -11.40
N ILE A 72 9.56 -3.28 -12.23
CA ILE A 72 9.70 -3.22 -13.70
C ILE A 72 10.37 -1.90 -14.14
N LYS A 73 11.19 -1.99 -15.18
CA LYS A 73 11.98 -0.85 -15.70
C LYS A 73 11.11 0.36 -16.07
N GLY A 74 9.93 0.11 -16.66
CA GLY A 74 8.99 1.18 -17.03
C GLY A 74 8.53 2.01 -15.83
N LEU A 75 8.13 1.34 -14.74
CA LEU A 75 7.72 2.00 -13.50
C LEU A 75 8.87 2.81 -12.89
N ARG A 76 10.06 2.23 -12.79
CA ARG A 76 11.23 2.92 -12.22
C ARG A 76 11.58 4.20 -12.99
N LYS A 77 11.55 4.15 -14.33
CA LYS A 77 11.74 5.34 -15.17
C LYS A 77 10.64 6.40 -14.98
N ALA A 78 9.39 5.98 -14.84
CA ALA A 78 8.28 6.88 -14.59
C ALA A 78 8.42 7.61 -13.23
N ILE A 79 8.92 6.91 -12.21
CA ILE A 79 9.21 7.50 -10.89
C ILE A 79 10.31 8.57 -11.00
N VAL A 80 11.42 8.29 -11.70
CA VAL A 80 12.49 9.27 -11.94
C VAL A 80 11.94 10.52 -12.64
N GLU A 81 11.15 10.32 -13.70
CA GLU A 81 10.53 11.43 -14.44
C GLU A 81 9.59 12.26 -13.58
N TRP A 82 8.79 11.61 -12.72
CA TRP A 82 7.89 12.28 -11.81
C TRP A 82 8.65 13.11 -10.76
N TYR A 83 9.71 12.55 -10.16
CA TYR A 83 10.57 13.28 -9.23
C TYR A 83 11.22 14.50 -9.86
N ARG A 84 11.73 14.35 -11.10
CA ARG A 84 12.32 15.46 -11.84
C ARG A 84 11.30 16.57 -12.13
N LYS A 85 10.11 16.22 -12.61
CA LYS A 85 9.07 17.21 -12.94
C LYS A 85 8.51 17.92 -11.71
N ARG A 86 8.29 17.18 -10.62
CA ARG A 86 7.59 17.70 -9.44
C ARG A 86 8.51 18.44 -8.48
N PHE A 87 9.77 18.01 -8.39
CA PHE A 87 10.72 18.46 -7.37
C PHE A 87 12.08 18.87 -7.94
N SER A 88 12.31 18.78 -9.25
CA SER A 88 13.62 19.04 -9.88
C SER A 88 14.75 18.14 -9.37
N VAL A 89 14.42 16.95 -8.87
CA VAL A 89 15.38 15.95 -8.38
C VAL A 89 15.70 14.97 -9.50
N ASN A 90 16.99 14.81 -9.81
CA ASN A 90 17.47 13.80 -10.75
C ASN A 90 17.84 12.52 -9.98
N LEU A 91 17.35 11.37 -10.47
CA LEU A 91 17.58 10.05 -9.87
C LEU A 91 18.06 9.05 -10.93
N ASP A 92 18.93 8.12 -10.54
CA ASP A 92 19.31 6.94 -11.31
C ASP A 92 18.30 5.82 -11.05
N ALA A 93 17.56 5.43 -12.10
CA ALA A 93 16.50 4.42 -11.98
C ALA A 93 17.00 3.05 -11.49
N ASP A 94 18.26 2.67 -11.75
CA ASP A 94 18.82 1.36 -11.42
C ASP A 94 19.50 1.32 -10.05
N LYS A 95 19.95 2.48 -9.54
CA LYS A 95 20.67 2.63 -8.27
C LYS A 95 19.83 3.22 -7.14
N GLU A 96 18.88 4.11 -7.46
CA GLU A 96 18.20 4.95 -6.46
C GLU A 96 16.68 4.73 -6.41
N VAL A 97 16.15 3.78 -7.20
CA VAL A 97 14.71 3.48 -7.22
C VAL A 97 14.44 1.99 -7.06
N VAL A 98 13.61 1.66 -6.06
CA VAL A 98 13.07 0.32 -5.82
C VAL A 98 11.56 0.42 -5.57
N ALA A 99 10.78 -0.41 -6.26
CA ALA A 99 9.35 -0.53 -6.01
C ALA A 99 9.10 -1.51 -4.84
N VAL A 100 8.26 -1.11 -3.90
CA VAL A 100 7.86 -1.93 -2.74
C VAL A 100 6.34 -2.04 -2.68
N ILE A 101 5.86 -3.02 -1.93
CA ILE A 101 4.44 -3.10 -1.56
C ILE A 101 4.22 -2.05 -0.47
N GLY A 102 3.47 -0.99 -0.80
CA GLY A 102 3.11 0.07 0.14
C GLY A 102 2.22 -0.45 1.27
N SER A 103 2.27 0.24 2.42
CA SER A 103 1.46 -0.05 3.60
C SER A 103 0.04 0.49 3.49
#